data_AF-A0AAD7N445-F1
#
_entry.id   AF-A0AAD7N445-F1
#
_cell.length_a   1.000
_cell.length_b   1.000
_cell.length_c   1.000
_cell.angle_alpha   90.00
_cell.angle_beta   90.00
_cell.angle_gamma   90.00
#
_symmetry.space_group_name_H-M   'P 1'
#
loop_
_entity.id
_entity.type
_entity.pdbx_description
1 polymer ?
#
loop_
_entity_poly.entity_id
_entity_poly.type
_entity_poly.pdbx_seq_one_letter_code
_entity_poly.pdbx_strand_id
1 'polypeptide(L)'
;MFSRSVWGLVSAATLALAATLPVKRATVCNGHAELCTRLYSNVTYAGAHDSFAFSSDPLALARDQEVDVPTQLSLGIRLLQGQAHMSGSELHFCHTSCDLFDGGSVQDYLTNVKTFLDANPNEVLTLLFTNPEGANVSTVWKPAFDAAGISDLAYVPSSLPVAQGDWPTLGSMIDSGKRVVVFLDAGADGADQVDFILPEFQMIWETPFSVTDPTFPCSVDRINGPLSTEDHMYMINQSLNKNIIPVGAGVIVSDPLDAATTNGVDSILVNANGCAPLGANRNPSFVLMDFVNLGDGFTAVDQLNGLA
;
A
#
# COMPACT_ATOMS: atom_id res chain seq x y z
N MET A 1 -38.96 80.10 3.46
CA MET A 1 -37.67 79.43 3.17
C MET A 1 -37.34 78.52 4.35
N PHE A 2 -37.62 77.22 4.25
CA PHE A 2 -37.20 76.23 5.25
C PHE A 2 -36.23 75.27 4.57
N SER A 3 -34.97 75.29 4.99
CA SER A 3 -33.90 74.43 4.49
C SER A 3 -33.94 73.09 5.20
N ARG A 4 -34.16 71.99 4.46
CA ARG A 4 -34.05 70.61 4.96
C ARG A 4 -32.62 70.14 4.74
N SER A 5 -31.91 69.86 5.83
CA SER A 5 -30.59 69.22 5.78
C SER A 5 -30.77 67.70 5.76
N VAL A 6 -30.32 67.06 4.68
CA VAL A 6 -30.29 65.60 4.52
C VAL A 6 -28.95 65.10 5.05
N TRP A 7 -28.97 64.27 6.10
CA TRP A 7 -27.79 63.58 6.60
C TRP A 7 -27.63 62.26 5.83
N GLY A 8 -26.62 62.18 4.98
CA GLY A 8 -26.23 60.93 4.30
C GLY A 8 -25.40 60.06 5.24
N LEU A 9 -25.91 58.87 5.58
CA LEU A 9 -25.14 57.82 6.24
C LEU A 9 -24.20 57.18 5.22
N VAL A 10 -22.90 57.38 5.38
CA VAL A 10 -21.86 56.68 4.63
C VAL A 10 -21.57 55.36 5.35
N SER A 11 -22.07 54.24 4.82
CA SER A 11 -21.66 52.91 5.27
C SER A 11 -20.24 52.62 4.78
N ALA A 12 -19.29 52.55 5.70
CA ALA A 12 -17.94 52.05 5.42
C ALA A 12 -17.99 50.53 5.30
N ALA A 13 -17.84 50.01 4.06
CA ALA A 13 -17.65 48.59 3.83
C ALA A 13 -16.23 48.19 4.24
N THR A 14 -16.08 47.49 5.36
CA THR A 14 -14.82 46.84 5.75
C THR A 14 -14.55 45.64 4.84
N LEU A 15 -13.63 45.80 3.88
CA LEU A 15 -13.04 44.69 3.14
C LEU A 15 -12.14 43.90 4.08
N ALA A 16 -12.65 42.77 4.59
CA ALA A 16 -11.82 41.77 5.25
C ALA A 16 -10.97 41.06 4.18
N LEU A 17 -9.68 41.39 4.10
CA LEU A 17 -8.72 40.62 3.33
C LEU A 17 -8.58 39.25 4.00
N ALA A 18 -9.19 38.21 3.43
CA ALA A 18 -8.92 36.84 3.84
C ALA A 18 -7.46 36.55 3.50
N ALA A 19 -6.60 36.49 4.52
CA ALA A 19 -5.23 36.02 4.34
C ALA A 19 -5.29 34.54 3.95
N THR A 20 -5.09 34.23 2.67
CA THR A 20 -4.86 32.86 2.23
C THR A 20 -3.52 32.42 2.77
N LEU A 21 -3.53 31.61 3.83
CA LEU A 21 -2.32 30.94 4.29
C LEU A 21 -1.74 30.16 3.10
N PRO A 22 -0.43 30.28 2.82
CA PRO A 22 0.18 29.50 1.76
C PRO A 22 -0.01 28.02 2.10
N VAL A 23 -0.77 27.30 1.28
CA VAL A 23 -0.86 25.84 1.37
C VAL A 23 0.52 25.31 1.05
N LYS A 24 1.13 24.62 2.02
CA LYS A 24 2.44 24.00 1.86
C LYS A 24 2.25 22.86 0.84
N ARG A 25 2.72 23.06 -0.38
CA ARG A 25 2.62 22.08 -1.46
C ARG A 25 3.84 21.16 -1.42
N ALA A 26 3.61 19.85 -1.43
CA ALA A 26 4.65 18.86 -1.59
C ALA A 26 5.42 19.12 -2.90
N THR A 27 6.74 19.18 -2.80
CA THR A 27 7.66 19.38 -3.94
C THR A 27 8.44 18.13 -4.27
N VAL A 28 8.44 17.15 -3.37
CA VAL A 28 9.02 15.81 -3.50
C VAL A 28 8.01 14.86 -2.87
N CYS A 29 7.68 13.78 -3.56
CA CYS A 29 6.70 12.79 -3.14
C CYS A 29 7.32 11.41 -3.32
N ASN A 30 7.42 10.64 -2.25
CA ASN A 30 8.13 9.36 -2.24
C ASN A 30 9.54 9.46 -2.85
N GLY A 31 10.30 10.50 -2.49
CA GLY A 31 11.67 10.72 -2.99
C GLY A 31 11.81 11.46 -4.33
N HIS A 32 10.73 11.60 -5.11
CA HIS A 32 10.79 12.17 -6.47
C HIS A 32 9.79 13.31 -6.69
N ALA A 33 10.22 14.38 -7.35
CA ALA A 33 9.34 15.54 -7.65
C ALA A 33 8.31 15.19 -8.74
N GLU A 34 8.72 14.36 -9.69
CA GLU A 34 7.96 13.87 -10.84
C GLU A 34 6.72 13.08 -10.44
N LEU A 35 6.72 12.49 -9.23
CA LEU A 35 5.60 11.71 -8.72
C LEU A 35 4.50 12.58 -8.09
N CYS A 36 4.79 13.81 -7.68
CA CYS A 36 3.82 14.64 -6.96
C CYS A 36 2.56 14.98 -7.75
N THR A 37 2.65 15.06 -9.08
CA THR A 37 1.50 15.34 -9.95
C THR A 37 0.85 14.08 -10.50
N ARG A 38 1.39 12.89 -10.23
CA ARG A 38 0.80 11.62 -10.67
C ARG A 38 -0.30 11.19 -9.72
N LEU A 39 -1.35 10.59 -10.27
CA LEU A 39 -2.36 9.89 -9.48
C LEU A 39 -1.69 8.78 -8.68
N TYR A 40 -2.10 8.57 -7.44
CA TYR A 40 -1.62 7.48 -6.59
C TYR A 40 -1.66 6.13 -7.32
N SER A 41 -2.72 5.89 -8.08
CA SER A 41 -2.93 4.68 -8.87
C SER A 41 -2.02 4.54 -10.07
N ASN A 42 -1.42 5.63 -10.55
CA ASN A 42 -0.54 5.67 -11.72
C ASN A 42 0.94 5.85 -11.33
N VAL A 43 1.31 5.24 -10.21
CA VAL A 43 2.67 5.10 -9.71
C VAL A 43 2.88 3.63 -9.39
N THR A 44 4.04 3.10 -9.75
CA THR A 44 4.48 1.76 -9.34
C THR A 44 5.21 1.86 -8.01
N TYR A 45 4.79 1.11 -6.99
CA TYR A 45 5.44 1.06 -5.69
C TYR A 45 6.14 -0.28 -5.49
N ALA A 46 7.34 -0.24 -4.93
CA ALA A 46 8.00 -1.43 -4.39
C ALA A 46 7.24 -1.89 -3.14
N GLY A 47 6.82 -3.15 -3.15
CA GLY A 47 6.07 -3.79 -2.07
C GLY A 47 6.87 -4.89 -1.38
N ALA A 48 6.71 -5.03 -0.07
CA ALA A 48 7.26 -6.14 0.71
C ALA A 48 6.14 -7.13 1.07
N HIS A 49 6.25 -8.35 0.55
CA HIS A 49 5.40 -9.49 0.91
C HIS A 49 5.71 -9.93 2.35
N ASP A 50 4.65 -10.20 3.12
CA ASP A 50 4.67 -10.55 4.54
C ASP A 50 5.78 -9.82 5.29
N SER A 51 5.77 -8.50 5.16
CA SER A 51 6.83 -7.58 5.59
C SER A 51 7.22 -7.72 7.07
N PHE A 52 6.33 -8.26 7.91
CA PHE A 52 6.58 -8.57 9.32
C PHE A 52 7.43 -9.84 9.52
N ALA A 53 7.43 -10.77 8.57
CA ALA A 53 8.09 -12.07 8.64
C ALA A 53 9.59 -11.94 8.31
N PHE A 54 10.30 -11.07 9.04
CA PHE A 54 11.73 -10.86 8.84
C PHE A 54 12.57 -11.71 9.80
N SER A 55 13.66 -12.29 9.29
CA SER A 55 14.64 -12.97 10.12
C SER A 55 16.01 -12.98 9.45
N SER A 56 17.06 -12.75 10.25
CA SER A 56 18.45 -12.94 9.81
C SER A 56 18.91 -14.40 9.90
N ASP A 57 18.10 -15.29 10.49
CA ASP A 57 18.41 -16.72 10.55
C ASP A 57 18.01 -17.40 9.23
N PRO A 58 18.96 -17.90 8.42
CA PRO A 58 18.66 -18.58 7.18
C PRO A 58 17.89 -19.90 7.36
N LEU A 59 17.80 -20.41 8.60
CA LEU A 59 17.02 -21.60 8.94
C LEU A 59 15.56 -21.29 9.33
N ALA A 60 15.20 -20.02 9.46
CA ALA A 60 13.81 -19.62 9.65
C ALA A 60 13.06 -19.74 8.31
N LEU A 61 12.47 -20.91 8.05
CA LEU A 61 11.85 -21.24 6.76
C LEU A 61 10.56 -20.48 6.45
N ALA A 62 9.95 -19.84 7.46
CA ALA A 62 8.73 -19.04 7.34
C ALA A 62 9.01 -17.54 7.30
N ARG A 63 10.24 -17.15 6.93
CA ARG A 63 10.63 -15.75 6.73
C ARG A 63 10.45 -15.37 5.26
N ASP A 64 10.00 -14.14 5.03
CA ASP A 64 9.90 -13.54 3.70
C ASP A 64 10.92 -12.41 3.53
N GLN A 65 11.49 -11.90 4.62
CA GLN A 65 12.40 -10.77 4.59
C GLN A 65 13.68 -11.06 5.41
N GLU A 66 14.79 -10.40 5.06
CA GLU A 66 16.03 -10.45 5.86
C GLU A 66 16.20 -9.22 6.77
N VAL A 67 15.41 -8.18 6.51
CA VAL A 67 15.53 -6.87 7.12
C VAL A 67 14.20 -6.46 7.74
N ASP A 68 14.26 -5.74 8.86
CA ASP A 68 13.08 -5.28 9.59
C ASP A 68 12.28 -4.22 8.82
N VAL A 69 11.03 -3.99 9.24
CA VAL A 69 10.11 -3.05 8.59
C VAL A 69 10.69 -1.63 8.50
N PRO A 70 11.33 -1.05 9.55
CA PRO A 70 12.00 0.25 9.42
C PRO A 70 13.08 0.28 8.33
N THR A 71 13.86 -0.80 8.18
CA THR A 71 14.86 -0.92 7.12
C THR A 71 14.20 -1.04 5.74
N GLN A 72 13.15 -1.86 5.59
CA GLN A 72 12.37 -1.97 4.35
C GLN A 72 11.85 -0.61 3.88
N LEU A 73 11.24 0.16 4.80
CA LEU A 73 10.75 1.51 4.53
C LEU A 73 11.89 2.47 4.15
N SER A 74 13.04 2.35 4.80
CA SER A 74 14.23 3.17 4.50
C SER A 74 14.85 2.85 3.14
N LEU A 75 14.73 1.62 2.65
CA LEU A 75 15.18 1.20 1.32
C LEU A 75 14.30 1.76 0.19
N GLY A 76 13.04 2.11 0.48
CA GLY A 76 12.10 2.65 -0.50
C GLY A 76 10.81 1.85 -0.65
N ILE A 77 10.57 0.84 0.19
CA ILE A 77 9.28 0.12 0.20
C ILE A 77 8.16 1.08 0.55
N ARG A 78 7.11 1.09 -0.29
CA ARG A 78 5.91 1.94 -0.13
C ARG A 78 4.60 1.17 -0.22
N LEU A 79 4.66 -0.15 -0.35
CA LEU A 79 3.59 -1.06 0.03
C LEU A 79 4.11 -2.06 1.06
N LEU A 80 3.43 -2.15 2.19
CA LEU A 80 3.68 -3.18 3.20
C LEU A 80 2.49 -4.13 3.19
N GLN A 81 2.75 -5.41 2.88
CA GLN A 81 1.75 -6.45 3.00
C GLN A 81 1.98 -7.29 4.26
N GLY A 82 0.89 -7.81 4.83
CA GLY A 82 0.95 -8.73 5.96
C GLY A 82 -0.33 -9.52 6.18
N GLN A 83 -0.17 -10.77 6.59
CA GLN A 83 -1.26 -11.67 6.94
C GLN A 83 -1.61 -11.64 8.42
N ALA A 84 -2.86 -11.31 8.76
CA ALA A 84 -3.29 -11.21 10.15
C ALA A 84 -4.05 -12.44 10.65
N HIS A 85 -3.82 -12.77 11.92
CA HIS A 85 -4.44 -13.88 12.64
C HIS A 85 -4.80 -13.47 14.06
N MET A 86 -5.86 -14.06 14.62
CA MET A 86 -6.16 -13.88 16.03
C MET A 86 -5.24 -14.75 16.90
N SER A 87 -4.41 -14.10 17.72
CA SER A 87 -3.62 -14.76 18.77
C SER A 87 -4.29 -14.49 20.12
N GLY A 88 -5.13 -15.44 20.57
CA GLY A 88 -5.98 -15.22 21.74
C GLY A 88 -7.03 -14.13 21.48
N SER A 89 -6.88 -12.98 22.14
CA SER A 89 -7.78 -11.83 21.98
C SER A 89 -7.16 -10.66 21.19
N GLU A 90 -5.92 -10.81 20.72
CA GLU A 90 -5.18 -9.76 20.01
C GLU A 90 -4.97 -10.17 18.55
N LEU A 91 -5.00 -9.19 17.65
CA LEU A 91 -4.71 -9.40 16.24
C LEU A 91 -3.21 -9.30 16.04
N HIS A 92 -2.60 -10.36 15.50
CA HIS A 92 -1.17 -10.46 15.20
C HIS A 92 -0.95 -10.58 13.70
N PHE A 93 0.24 -10.19 13.25
CA PHE A 93 0.71 -10.59 11.91
C PHE A 93 1.47 -11.90 12.01
N CYS A 94 1.02 -12.91 11.28
CA CYS A 94 1.55 -14.27 11.35
C CYS A 94 1.63 -14.89 9.95
N HIS A 95 2.68 -15.67 9.68
CA HIS A 95 2.84 -16.32 8.37
C HIS A 95 2.14 -17.68 8.41
N THR A 96 1.00 -17.82 7.73
CA THR A 96 0.06 -18.98 7.78
C THR A 96 -0.63 -19.19 9.14
N SER A 97 0.12 -19.12 10.24
CA SER A 97 -0.38 -19.14 11.62
C SER A 97 0.70 -18.62 12.58
N CYS A 98 0.28 -18.17 13.77
CA CYS A 98 1.21 -17.64 14.78
C CYS A 98 2.12 -18.71 15.40
N ASP A 99 1.77 -20.00 15.26
CA ASP A 99 2.66 -21.11 15.65
C ASP A 99 3.84 -21.28 14.68
N LEU A 100 3.67 -20.88 13.41
CA LEU A 100 4.69 -21.02 12.37
C LEU A 100 5.64 -19.82 12.36
N PHE A 101 5.08 -18.61 12.40
CA PHE A 101 5.81 -17.37 12.57
C PHE A 101 4.87 -16.31 13.17
N ASP A 102 5.25 -15.70 14.28
CA ASP A 102 4.53 -14.59 14.90
C ASP A 102 5.40 -13.33 14.87
N GLY A 103 4.99 -12.35 14.06
CA GLY A 103 5.64 -11.05 13.94
C GLY A 103 5.24 -10.05 15.02
N GLY A 104 4.37 -10.45 15.95
CA GLY A 104 3.80 -9.61 16.99
C GLY A 104 2.46 -9.00 16.61
N SER A 105 1.97 -8.12 17.48
CA SER A 105 0.66 -7.51 17.31
C SER A 105 0.62 -6.55 16.12
N VAL A 106 -0.55 -6.49 15.46
CA VAL A 106 -0.81 -5.52 14.40
C VAL A 106 -0.63 -4.10 14.91
N GLN A 107 -0.98 -3.81 16.17
CA GLN A 107 -0.81 -2.49 16.78
C GLN A 107 0.66 -2.08 16.88
N ASP A 108 1.54 -2.96 17.37
CA ASP A 108 2.97 -2.65 17.53
C ASP A 108 3.63 -2.48 16.15
N TYR A 109 3.28 -3.34 15.20
CA TYR A 109 3.68 -3.20 13.81
C TYR A 109 3.29 -1.82 13.25
N LEU A 110 2.02 -1.43 13.39
CA LEU A 110 1.52 -0.14 12.90
C LEU A 110 2.16 1.06 13.64
N THR A 111 2.55 0.89 14.90
CA THR A 111 3.27 1.92 15.67
C THR A 111 4.67 2.17 15.10
N ASN A 112 5.37 1.12 14.66
CA ASN A 112 6.65 1.26 13.96
C ASN A 112 6.47 1.98 12.62
N VAL A 113 5.43 1.64 11.87
CA VAL A 113 5.07 2.33 10.62
C VAL A 113 4.74 3.80 10.88
N LYS A 114 3.97 4.11 11.91
CA LYS A 114 3.63 5.48 12.29
C LYS A 114 4.87 6.30 12.61
N THR A 115 5.82 5.71 13.32
CA THR A 115 7.11 6.35 13.65
C THR A 115 7.87 6.75 12.38
N PHE A 116 7.94 5.86 11.37
CA PHE A 116 8.52 6.19 10.08
C PHE A 116 7.76 7.32 9.39
N LEU A 117 6.43 7.26 9.35
CA LEU A 117 5.60 8.28 8.69
C LEU A 117 5.78 9.65 9.35
N ASP A 118 5.89 9.73 10.67
CA ASP A 118 6.10 11.00 11.39
C ASP A 118 7.46 11.63 11.07
N ALA A 119 8.50 10.80 10.92
CA ALA A 119 9.81 11.27 10.50
C ALA A 119 9.87 11.67 9.02
N ASN A 120 8.97 11.14 8.18
CA ASN A 120 8.97 11.30 6.73
C ASN A 120 7.62 11.83 6.22
N PRO A 121 7.34 13.15 6.32
CA PRO A 121 6.02 13.72 6.02
C PRO A 121 5.65 13.75 4.53
N ASN A 122 6.62 13.52 3.63
CA ASN A 122 6.42 13.53 2.19
C ASN A 122 6.24 12.12 1.59
N GLU A 123 5.95 11.14 2.44
CA GLU A 123 5.75 9.75 2.05
C GLU A 123 4.27 9.39 2.05
N VAL A 124 3.82 8.81 0.95
CA VAL A 124 2.54 8.11 0.79
C VAL A 124 2.81 6.62 0.83
N LEU A 125 2.11 5.93 1.73
CA LEU A 125 2.32 4.51 2.04
C LEU A 125 1.03 3.72 1.85
N THR A 126 1.16 2.52 1.31
CA THR A 126 0.07 1.55 1.19
C THR A 126 0.26 0.44 2.23
N LEU A 127 -0.80 0.15 2.96
CA LEU A 127 -0.91 -1.01 3.84
C LEU A 127 -1.93 -1.95 3.22
N LEU A 128 -1.55 -3.19 2.97
CA LEU A 128 -2.42 -4.20 2.35
C LEU A 128 -2.40 -5.44 3.23
N PHE A 129 -3.51 -5.78 3.87
CA PHE A 129 -3.52 -6.87 4.84
C PHE A 129 -4.50 -7.96 4.46
N THR A 130 -4.16 -9.21 4.80
CA THR A 130 -5.10 -10.34 4.63
C THR A 130 -5.82 -10.63 5.93
N ASN A 131 -7.10 -10.97 5.83
CA ASN A 131 -8.01 -11.26 6.94
C ASN A 131 -8.61 -12.67 6.81
N PRO A 132 -7.79 -13.74 6.81
CA PRO A 132 -8.20 -15.10 6.49
C PRO A 132 -9.29 -15.65 7.43
N GLU A 133 -9.34 -15.16 8.67
CA GLU A 133 -10.29 -15.60 9.70
C GLU A 133 -11.55 -14.72 9.75
N GLY A 134 -11.63 -13.67 8.91
CA GLY A 134 -12.77 -12.75 8.91
C GLY A 134 -12.90 -11.97 10.22
N ALA A 135 -11.78 -11.58 10.84
CA ALA A 135 -11.80 -10.74 12.03
C ALA A 135 -12.55 -9.44 11.73
N ASN A 136 -13.41 -9.02 12.68
CA ASN A 136 -14.33 -7.92 12.46
C ASN A 136 -13.59 -6.60 12.26
N VAL A 137 -13.88 -5.90 11.17
CA VAL A 137 -13.15 -4.69 10.78
C VAL A 137 -13.36 -3.55 11.78
N SER A 138 -14.57 -3.37 12.29
CA SER A 138 -14.91 -2.28 13.21
C SER A 138 -14.44 -2.53 14.65
N THR A 139 -14.50 -3.77 15.14
CA THR A 139 -14.21 -4.09 16.56
C THR A 139 -12.85 -4.71 16.80
N VAL A 140 -12.14 -5.18 15.76
CA VAL A 140 -10.80 -5.78 15.89
C VAL A 140 -9.75 -4.97 15.15
N TRP A 141 -9.95 -4.71 13.85
CA TRP A 141 -8.97 -3.98 13.04
C TRP A 141 -8.89 -2.50 13.41
N LYS A 142 -10.02 -1.78 13.40
CA LYS A 142 -10.05 -0.33 13.65
C LYS A 142 -9.37 0.08 14.97
N PRO A 143 -9.59 -0.61 16.12
CA PRO A 143 -8.91 -0.27 17.36
C PRO A 143 -7.38 -0.32 17.26
N ALA A 144 -6.80 -1.27 16.50
CA ALA A 144 -5.35 -1.35 16.32
C ALA A 144 -4.82 -0.14 15.52
N PHE A 145 -5.53 0.29 14.46
CA PHE A 145 -5.20 1.48 13.68
C PHE A 145 -5.33 2.78 14.50
N ASP A 146 -6.39 2.88 15.30
CA ASP A 146 -6.63 4.04 16.17
C ASP A 146 -5.55 4.14 17.26
N ALA A 147 -5.22 3.02 17.91
CA ALA A 147 -4.21 2.97 18.96
C ALA A 147 -2.79 3.30 18.45
N ALA A 148 -2.45 2.84 17.23
CA ALA A 148 -1.19 3.17 16.57
C ALA A 148 -1.15 4.61 15.98
N GLY A 149 -2.29 5.31 15.94
CA GLY A 149 -2.41 6.65 15.36
C GLY A 149 -2.34 6.70 13.83
N ILE A 150 -2.52 5.57 13.15
CA ILE A 150 -2.53 5.51 11.67
C ILE A 150 -3.85 6.05 11.10
N SER A 151 -4.97 5.88 11.80
CA SER A 151 -6.29 6.36 11.36
C SER A 151 -6.29 7.86 10.99
N ASP A 152 -5.50 8.68 11.69
CA ASP A 152 -5.39 10.11 11.42
C ASP A 152 -4.72 10.42 10.07
N LEU A 153 -3.86 9.52 9.58
CA LEU A 153 -3.15 9.64 8.31
C LEU A 153 -3.87 8.91 7.16
N ALA A 154 -4.89 8.10 7.47
CA ALA A 154 -5.54 7.24 6.50
C ALA A 154 -6.43 8.02 5.52
N TYR A 155 -6.30 7.71 4.24
CA TYR A 155 -7.10 8.26 3.16
C TYR A 155 -8.50 7.65 3.15
N VAL A 156 -9.51 8.53 3.13
CA VAL A 156 -10.92 8.16 3.03
C VAL A 156 -11.43 8.65 1.66
N PRO A 157 -11.76 7.74 0.74
CA PRO A 157 -12.34 8.13 -0.54
C PRO A 157 -13.77 8.64 -0.38
N SER A 158 -14.20 9.52 -1.29
CA SER A 158 -15.58 10.05 -1.30
C SER A 158 -16.63 9.02 -1.75
N SER A 159 -16.19 7.96 -2.44
CA SER A 159 -17.03 6.89 -2.98
C SER A 159 -16.22 5.63 -3.18
N LEU A 160 -16.88 4.48 -3.07
CA LEU A 160 -16.29 3.16 -3.32
C LEU A 160 -17.05 2.41 -4.43
N PRO A 161 -16.35 1.60 -5.24
CA PRO A 161 -14.89 1.53 -5.35
C PRO A 161 -14.29 2.79 -6.02
N VAL A 162 -12.98 3.00 -5.89
CA VAL A 162 -12.25 4.08 -6.58
C VAL A 162 -11.62 3.52 -7.85
N ALA A 163 -12.11 3.96 -9.02
CA ALA A 163 -11.53 3.55 -10.29
C ALA A 163 -10.13 4.14 -10.50
N GLN A 164 -9.34 3.50 -11.34
CA GLN A 164 -7.96 3.88 -11.67
C GLN A 164 -7.79 5.38 -11.92
N GLY A 165 -8.70 6.00 -12.66
CA GLY A 165 -8.62 7.42 -13.03
C GLY A 165 -9.03 8.42 -11.94
N ASP A 166 -9.62 7.94 -10.83
CA ASP A 166 -10.28 8.78 -9.84
C ASP A 166 -9.47 8.95 -8.55
N TRP A 167 -8.32 8.28 -8.43
CA TRP A 167 -7.42 8.43 -7.29
C TRP A 167 -6.79 9.83 -7.26
N PRO A 168 -6.60 10.44 -6.08
CA PRO A 168 -5.93 11.73 -5.95
C PRO A 168 -4.45 11.63 -6.35
N THR A 169 -3.83 12.78 -6.59
CA THR A 169 -2.37 12.85 -6.78
C THR A 169 -1.61 12.64 -5.48
N LEU A 170 -0.36 12.15 -5.54
CA LEU A 170 0.48 12.03 -4.34
C LEU A 170 0.69 13.36 -3.64
N GLY A 171 0.91 14.44 -4.40
CA GLY A 171 1.04 15.77 -3.82
C GLY A 171 -0.19 16.19 -3.02
N SER A 172 -1.40 15.96 -3.56
CA SER A 172 -2.64 16.26 -2.82
C SER A 172 -2.84 15.40 -1.57
N MET A 173 -2.41 14.13 -1.60
CA MET A 173 -2.48 13.25 -0.43
C MET A 173 -1.55 13.76 0.69
N ILE A 174 -0.32 14.14 0.35
CA ILE A 174 0.64 14.73 1.30
C ILE A 174 0.13 16.07 1.83
N ASP A 175 -0.34 16.96 0.95
CA ASP A 175 -0.84 18.29 1.33
C ASP A 175 -2.04 18.22 2.29
N SER A 176 -2.90 17.19 2.13
CA SER A 176 -4.04 16.94 3.02
C SER A 176 -3.67 16.22 4.32
N GLY A 177 -2.46 15.68 4.43
CA GLY A 177 -2.02 14.78 5.51
C GLY A 177 -2.61 13.38 5.45
N LYS A 178 -3.46 13.07 4.45
CA LYS A 178 -4.11 11.78 4.24
C LYS A 178 -3.28 10.92 3.28
N ARG A 179 -2.19 10.38 3.81
CA ARG A 179 -1.07 9.78 3.06
C ARG A 179 -0.87 8.29 3.34
N VAL A 180 -1.82 7.63 3.98
CA VAL A 180 -1.84 6.17 4.13
C VAL A 180 -3.07 5.60 3.42
N VAL A 181 -2.90 4.65 2.50
CA VAL A 181 -4.01 3.91 1.89
C VAL A 181 -4.03 2.52 2.51
N VAL A 182 -5.18 2.09 3.03
CA VAL A 182 -5.31 0.79 3.70
C VAL A 182 -6.24 -0.09 2.91
N PHE A 183 -5.78 -1.27 2.51
CA PHE A 183 -6.57 -2.31 1.88
C PHE A 183 -6.67 -3.54 2.77
N LEU A 184 -7.81 -4.22 2.69
CA LEU A 184 -8.07 -5.50 3.31
C LEU A 184 -8.66 -6.44 2.27
N ASP A 185 -8.12 -7.66 2.19
CA ASP A 185 -8.53 -8.66 1.18
C ASP A 185 -9.98 -9.16 1.38
N ALA A 186 -10.46 -9.15 2.63
CA ALA A 186 -11.76 -9.69 3.02
C ALA A 186 -12.41 -8.93 4.19
N GLY A 187 -13.71 -8.66 4.05
CA GLY A 187 -14.57 -8.12 5.12
C GLY A 187 -14.73 -6.60 5.13
N ALA A 188 -14.02 -5.87 4.28
CA ALA A 188 -14.09 -4.41 4.17
C ALA A 188 -15.22 -3.88 3.24
N ASP A 189 -16.02 -4.77 2.63
CA ASP A 189 -17.14 -4.45 1.75
C ASP A 189 -18.53 -4.70 2.39
N GLY A 190 -18.56 -4.98 3.70
CA GLY A 190 -19.76 -5.35 4.45
C GLY A 190 -20.41 -4.22 5.27
N ALA A 191 -21.43 -4.59 6.07
CA ALA A 191 -22.18 -3.64 6.89
C ALA A 191 -21.36 -2.99 8.04
N ASP A 192 -20.29 -3.66 8.49
CA ASP A 192 -19.39 -3.21 9.55
C ASP A 192 -18.13 -2.50 8.98
N GLN A 193 -18.25 -1.89 7.80
CA GLN A 193 -17.14 -1.20 7.12
C GLN A 193 -16.55 -0.06 7.97
N VAL A 194 -15.25 0.16 7.79
CA VAL A 194 -14.50 1.30 8.31
C VAL A 194 -14.08 2.14 7.12
N ASP A 195 -14.38 3.43 7.13
CA ASP A 195 -14.31 4.32 5.97
C ASP A 195 -12.93 4.43 5.31
N PHE A 196 -11.85 4.19 6.07
CA PHE A 196 -10.48 4.18 5.55
C PHE A 196 -9.90 2.78 5.27
N ILE A 197 -10.60 1.69 5.65
CA ILE A 197 -10.16 0.31 5.36
C ILE A 197 -10.90 -0.16 4.12
N LEU A 198 -10.19 -0.23 3.01
CA LEU A 198 -10.75 -0.37 1.68
C LEU A 198 -10.80 -1.85 1.24
N PRO A 199 -11.85 -2.32 0.55
CA PRO A 199 -11.87 -3.67 0.00
C PRO A 199 -10.89 -3.80 -1.16
N GLU A 200 -9.81 -4.56 -0.96
CA GLU A 200 -8.72 -4.73 -1.93
C GLU A 200 -9.25 -5.10 -3.31
N PHE A 201 -9.98 -6.23 -3.39
CA PHE A 201 -10.32 -6.82 -4.68
C PHE A 201 -11.33 -6.05 -5.50
N GLN A 202 -11.99 -5.02 -4.95
CA GLN A 202 -12.85 -4.13 -5.74
C GLN A 202 -12.06 -3.01 -6.44
N MET A 203 -10.77 -2.85 -6.13
CA MET A 203 -9.91 -1.74 -6.57
C MET A 203 -8.53 -2.20 -7.06
N ILE A 204 -8.06 -3.35 -6.62
CA ILE A 204 -6.82 -4.00 -7.01
C ILE A 204 -7.15 -5.41 -7.50
N TRP A 205 -6.63 -5.81 -8.65
CA TRP A 205 -6.47 -7.23 -8.93
C TRP A 205 -5.01 -7.63 -8.83
N GLU A 206 -4.76 -8.92 -8.71
CA GLU A 206 -3.40 -9.44 -8.68
C GLU A 206 -3.22 -10.73 -9.46
N THR A 207 -1.96 -11.02 -9.79
CA THR A 207 -1.54 -12.27 -10.41
C THR A 207 -1.57 -13.44 -9.40
N PRO A 208 -1.46 -14.70 -9.84
CA PRO A 208 -1.33 -15.82 -8.92
C PRO A 208 -0.20 -15.62 -7.90
N PHE A 209 -0.42 -16.07 -6.67
CA PHE A 209 0.57 -16.06 -5.58
C PHE A 209 1.09 -17.47 -5.30
N SER A 210 2.05 -17.62 -4.36
CA SER A 210 2.75 -18.89 -4.08
C SER A 210 3.38 -19.54 -5.33
N VAL A 211 3.82 -18.72 -6.28
CA VAL A 211 4.32 -19.19 -7.58
C VAL A 211 5.67 -19.86 -7.44
N THR A 212 5.85 -20.96 -8.18
CA THR A 212 7.13 -21.71 -8.26
C THR A 212 7.72 -21.69 -9.66
N ASP A 213 7.03 -21.07 -10.61
CA ASP A 213 7.50 -20.84 -11.97
C ASP A 213 8.22 -19.48 -12.05
N PRO A 214 9.54 -19.45 -12.28
CA PRO A 214 10.33 -18.22 -12.30
C PRO A 214 10.02 -17.32 -13.50
N THR A 215 9.17 -17.75 -14.44
CA THR A 215 8.74 -16.94 -15.57
C THR A 215 7.54 -16.05 -15.26
N PHE A 216 6.90 -16.22 -14.10
CA PHE A 216 5.72 -15.45 -13.66
C PHE A 216 4.65 -15.31 -14.75
N PRO A 217 4.08 -16.42 -15.25
CA PRO A 217 3.08 -16.37 -16.30
C PRO A 217 1.87 -15.52 -15.86
N CYS A 218 1.65 -14.39 -16.53
CA CYS A 218 0.66 -13.44 -16.08
C CYS A 218 -0.77 -13.87 -16.39
N SER A 219 -1.64 -13.76 -15.39
CA SER A 219 -3.09 -13.84 -15.50
C SER A 219 -3.74 -13.00 -14.41
N VAL A 220 -4.96 -12.51 -14.65
CA VAL A 220 -5.81 -12.00 -13.55
C VAL A 220 -6.26 -13.20 -12.72
N ASP A 221 -5.99 -13.19 -11.42
CA ASP A 221 -6.35 -14.29 -10.51
C ASP A 221 -7.37 -13.85 -9.46
N ARG A 222 -6.96 -12.98 -8.53
CA ARG A 222 -7.85 -12.43 -7.48
C ARG A 222 -8.35 -11.05 -7.89
N ILE A 223 -9.67 -10.93 -8.07
CA ILE A 223 -10.39 -9.72 -8.48
C ILE A 223 -11.85 -9.82 -8.05
N ASN A 224 -12.49 -8.70 -7.75
CA ASN A 224 -13.92 -8.60 -7.48
C ASN A 224 -14.51 -7.36 -8.18
N GLY A 225 -15.76 -7.46 -8.63
CA GLY A 225 -16.48 -6.30 -9.18
C GLY A 225 -16.73 -5.23 -8.11
N PRO A 226 -17.27 -4.05 -8.48
CA PRO A 226 -17.94 -3.77 -9.76
C PRO A 226 -17.05 -3.17 -10.86
N LEU A 227 -15.77 -2.86 -10.60
CA LEU A 227 -14.88 -2.29 -11.60
C LEU A 227 -14.54 -3.31 -12.71
N SER A 228 -14.24 -2.82 -13.91
CA SER A 228 -13.62 -3.64 -14.96
C SER A 228 -12.16 -3.90 -14.62
N THR A 229 -11.54 -4.96 -15.15
CA THR A 229 -10.10 -5.22 -14.94
C THR A 229 -9.23 -4.01 -15.28
N GLU A 230 -9.60 -3.28 -16.34
CA GLU A 230 -8.90 -2.07 -16.81
C GLU A 230 -9.08 -0.86 -15.90
N ASP A 231 -10.12 -0.83 -15.06
CA ASP A 231 -10.38 0.23 -14.09
C ASP A 231 -9.80 -0.08 -12.70
N HIS A 232 -9.26 -1.27 -12.47
CA HIS A 232 -8.51 -1.57 -11.26
C HIS A 232 -7.06 -1.04 -11.36
N MET A 233 -6.47 -0.75 -10.21
CA MET A 233 -5.03 -0.88 -10.00
C MET A 233 -4.65 -2.36 -10.05
N TYR A 234 -3.36 -2.67 -10.16
CA TYR A 234 -2.97 -4.07 -10.05
C TYR A 234 -1.61 -4.29 -9.39
N MET A 235 -1.50 -5.45 -8.78
CA MET A 235 -0.31 -5.94 -8.11
C MET A 235 0.22 -7.17 -8.85
N ILE A 236 1.52 -7.18 -9.13
CA ILE A 236 2.20 -8.41 -9.55
C ILE A 236 2.84 -9.07 -8.33
N ASN A 237 2.54 -10.35 -8.13
CA ASN A 237 3.19 -11.18 -7.12
C ASN A 237 4.57 -11.62 -7.64
N GLN A 238 5.59 -10.80 -7.37
CA GLN A 238 7.01 -11.04 -7.69
C GLN A 238 7.72 -11.75 -6.52
N SER A 239 7.08 -12.77 -5.96
CA SER A 239 7.59 -13.57 -4.83
C SER A 239 7.72 -15.03 -5.28
N LEU A 240 8.95 -15.43 -5.67
CA LEU A 240 9.21 -16.79 -6.11
C LEU A 240 9.36 -17.72 -4.92
N ASN A 241 8.72 -18.88 -5.02
CA ASN A 241 8.78 -19.91 -4.00
C ASN A 241 9.48 -21.17 -4.50
N LYS A 242 9.95 -21.99 -3.56
CA LYS A 242 10.46 -23.35 -3.80
C LYS A 242 9.66 -24.39 -3.03
N ASN A 243 9.35 -25.50 -3.70
CA ASN A 243 8.77 -26.66 -3.04
C ASN A 243 9.89 -27.55 -2.47
N ILE A 244 10.13 -27.46 -1.15
CA ILE A 244 11.21 -28.17 -0.45
C ILE A 244 10.86 -29.63 -0.12
N ILE A 245 9.58 -30.00 -0.18
CA ILE A 245 9.11 -31.38 0.02
C ILE A 245 8.08 -31.70 -1.07
N PRO A 246 8.50 -32.16 -2.27
CA PRO A 246 7.60 -32.39 -3.41
C PRO A 246 6.81 -33.71 -3.28
N VAL A 247 6.13 -33.89 -2.14
CA VAL A 247 5.26 -35.04 -1.85
C VAL A 247 3.88 -34.50 -1.47
N GLY A 248 2.82 -35.02 -2.10
CA GLY A 248 1.46 -34.53 -1.86
C GLY A 248 1.28 -33.09 -2.36
N ALA A 249 0.68 -32.22 -1.53
CA ALA A 249 0.51 -30.79 -1.85
C ALA A 249 1.82 -29.99 -1.83
N GLY A 250 2.92 -30.56 -1.34
CA GLY A 250 4.18 -29.86 -1.21
C GLY A 250 4.37 -29.13 0.12
N VAL A 251 5.59 -28.67 0.37
CA VAL A 251 5.87 -27.60 1.35
C VAL A 251 6.57 -26.49 0.58
N ILE A 252 5.85 -25.39 0.39
CA ILE A 252 6.30 -24.25 -0.39
C ILE A 252 6.83 -23.19 0.58
N VAL A 253 8.02 -22.68 0.31
CA VAL A 253 8.68 -21.62 1.08
C VAL A 253 9.25 -20.58 0.12
N SER A 254 9.37 -19.35 0.58
CA SER A 254 10.00 -18.25 -0.14
C SER A 254 11.44 -18.61 -0.52
N ASP A 255 11.93 -18.11 -1.66
CA ASP A 255 13.21 -18.51 -2.24
C ASP A 255 14.33 -17.48 -2.05
N PRO A 256 15.03 -17.46 -0.90
CA PRO A 256 16.10 -16.49 -0.65
C PRO A 256 17.33 -16.70 -1.56
N LEU A 257 17.52 -17.90 -2.11
CA LEU A 257 18.72 -18.21 -2.89
C LEU A 257 18.68 -17.56 -4.28
N ASP A 258 17.49 -17.52 -4.89
CA ASP A 258 17.30 -16.89 -6.19
C ASP A 258 16.68 -15.48 -6.09
N ALA A 259 16.42 -14.98 -4.87
CA ALA A 259 15.81 -13.67 -4.63
C ALA A 259 16.49 -12.51 -5.37
N ALA A 260 17.83 -12.48 -5.44
CA ALA A 260 18.54 -11.43 -6.19
C ALA A 260 18.26 -11.48 -7.71
N THR A 261 17.97 -12.66 -8.25
CA THR A 261 17.58 -12.85 -9.66
C THR A 261 16.10 -12.52 -9.85
N THR A 262 15.24 -12.99 -8.95
CA THR A 262 13.79 -12.70 -8.93
C THR A 262 13.53 -11.20 -8.82
N ASN A 263 14.26 -10.50 -7.95
CA ASN A 263 14.19 -9.05 -7.78
C ASN A 263 15.11 -8.31 -8.75
N GLY A 264 15.62 -8.96 -9.79
CA GLY A 264 16.42 -8.33 -10.83
C GLY A 264 15.56 -7.50 -11.79
N VAL A 265 16.13 -6.45 -12.35
CA VAL A 265 15.46 -5.55 -13.31
C VAL A 265 14.79 -6.33 -14.45
N ASP A 266 15.53 -7.23 -15.10
CA ASP A 266 15.00 -8.00 -16.23
C ASP A 266 13.80 -8.87 -15.82
N SER A 267 13.84 -9.51 -14.65
CA SER A 267 12.76 -10.38 -14.17
C SER A 267 11.48 -9.59 -13.91
N ILE A 268 11.59 -8.48 -13.17
CA ILE A 268 10.45 -7.61 -12.85
C ILE A 268 9.87 -6.98 -14.12
N LEU A 269 10.70 -6.46 -15.03
CA LEU A 269 10.22 -5.86 -16.27
C LEU A 269 9.56 -6.90 -17.19
N VAL A 270 10.06 -8.13 -17.25
CA VAL A 270 9.41 -9.20 -18.02
C VAL A 270 8.03 -9.52 -17.45
N ASN A 271 7.90 -9.67 -16.13
CA ASN A 271 6.60 -9.92 -15.49
C ASN A 271 5.63 -8.74 -15.74
N ALA A 272 6.06 -7.51 -15.45
CA ALA A 272 5.26 -6.30 -15.66
C ALA A 272 4.79 -6.15 -17.11
N ASN A 273 5.68 -6.35 -18.10
CA ASN A 273 5.32 -6.29 -19.52
C ASN A 273 4.40 -7.43 -19.95
N GLY A 274 4.54 -8.61 -19.35
CA GLY A 274 3.62 -9.73 -19.56
C GLY A 274 2.20 -9.42 -19.08
N CYS A 275 2.07 -8.63 -18.00
CA CYS A 275 0.79 -8.22 -17.43
C CYS A 275 0.17 -6.96 -18.04
N ALA A 276 0.98 -6.07 -18.63
CA ALA A 276 0.51 -4.78 -19.12
C ALA A 276 -0.74 -4.88 -20.02
N PRO A 277 -0.89 -5.84 -20.96
CA PRO A 277 -2.10 -5.95 -21.77
C PRO A 277 -3.39 -6.17 -20.99
N LEU A 278 -3.32 -6.78 -19.80
CA LEU A 278 -4.46 -7.01 -18.90
C LEU A 278 -4.81 -5.74 -18.10
N GLY A 279 -3.82 -4.90 -17.80
CA GLY A 279 -3.94 -3.63 -17.09
C GLY A 279 -4.11 -2.42 -18.00
N ALA A 280 -4.76 -2.56 -19.16
CA ALA A 280 -4.93 -1.50 -20.16
C ALA A 280 -3.60 -0.87 -20.67
N ASN A 281 -2.57 -1.70 -20.85
CA ASN A 281 -1.20 -1.33 -21.24
C ASN A 281 -0.49 -0.37 -20.27
N ARG A 282 -0.88 -0.39 -18.99
CA ARG A 282 -0.20 0.33 -17.90
C ARG A 282 0.82 -0.58 -17.23
N ASN A 283 1.70 0.02 -16.43
CA ASN A 283 2.57 -0.71 -15.49
C ASN A 283 1.79 -1.04 -14.20
N PRO A 284 2.23 -2.06 -13.42
CA PRO A 284 1.59 -2.40 -12.17
C PRO A 284 1.63 -1.23 -11.20
N SER A 285 0.59 -1.09 -10.38
CA SER A 285 0.64 -0.18 -9.24
C SER A 285 1.58 -0.74 -8.16
N PHE A 286 1.67 -2.06 -8.01
CA PHE A 286 2.50 -2.69 -6.97
C PHE A 286 3.34 -3.84 -7.51
N VAL A 287 4.61 -3.87 -7.13
CA VAL A 287 5.52 -5.01 -7.33
C VAL A 287 5.81 -5.61 -5.97
N LEU A 288 5.16 -6.72 -5.64
CA LEU A 288 5.24 -7.35 -4.32
C LEU A 288 6.39 -8.37 -4.31
N MET A 289 7.40 -8.17 -3.46
CA MET A 289 8.64 -8.96 -3.45
C MET A 289 8.93 -9.56 -2.07
N ASP A 290 9.58 -10.73 -2.09
CA ASP A 290 10.31 -11.29 -0.94
C ASP A 290 11.75 -10.78 -0.94
N PHE A 291 12.39 -10.75 0.23
CA PHE A 291 13.79 -10.41 0.43
C PHE A 291 14.18 -9.11 -0.27
N VAL A 292 13.44 -8.04 0.01
CA VAL A 292 13.49 -6.76 -0.71
C VAL A 292 14.87 -6.07 -0.70
N ASN A 293 15.78 -6.49 0.18
CA ASN A 293 17.16 -6.03 0.25
C ASN A 293 18.10 -6.71 -0.77
N LEU A 294 17.61 -7.68 -1.55
CA LEU A 294 18.39 -8.44 -2.51
C LEU A 294 17.94 -8.12 -3.95
N GLY A 295 18.92 -7.99 -4.85
CA GLY A 295 18.68 -7.65 -6.26
C GLY A 295 18.57 -6.15 -6.50
N ASP A 296 17.92 -5.78 -7.60
CA ASP A 296 17.84 -4.41 -8.12
C ASP A 296 16.37 -3.95 -8.26
N GLY A 297 15.51 -4.45 -7.37
CA GLY A 297 14.06 -4.29 -7.50
C GLY A 297 13.60 -2.82 -7.47
N PHE A 298 14.26 -1.99 -6.67
CA PHE A 298 14.00 -0.54 -6.62
C PHE A 298 14.33 0.13 -7.95
N THR A 299 15.44 -0.23 -8.60
CA THR A 299 15.79 0.26 -9.94
C THR A 299 14.75 -0.16 -10.98
N ALA A 300 14.21 -1.38 -10.88
CA ALA A 300 13.13 -1.82 -11.76
C ALA A 300 11.86 -0.98 -11.58
N VAL A 301 11.49 -0.71 -10.33
CA VAL A 301 10.34 0.14 -9.98
C VAL A 301 10.54 1.58 -10.47
N ASP A 302 11.74 2.13 -10.36
CA ASP A 302 12.08 3.45 -10.92
C ASP A 302 11.89 3.47 -12.44
N GLN A 303 12.37 2.43 -13.14
CA GLN A 303 12.17 2.30 -14.59
C GLN A 303 10.69 2.18 -14.97
N LEU A 304 9.89 1.42 -14.21
CA LEU A 304 8.43 1.34 -14.41
C LEU A 304 7.73 2.68 -14.17
N ASN A 305 8.30 3.53 -13.32
CA ASN A 305 7.86 4.91 -13.16
C ASN A 305 8.47 5.88 -14.18
N GLY A 306 9.40 5.45 -15.05
CA GLY A 306 10.12 6.35 -15.96
C GLY A 306 10.98 7.37 -15.22
N LEU A 307 11.51 6.98 -14.07
CA LEU A 307 12.51 7.73 -13.29
C LEU A 307 13.91 7.28 -13.74
N ALA A 308 14.89 8.18 -13.62
CA ALA A 308 16.27 8.00 -14.09
C ALA A 308 17.24 7.71 -12.96
#